data_AF-A0A3D4PPU2-F1
#
_entry.id   AF-A0A3D4PPU2-F1
#
_cell.length_a   1.000
_cell.length_b   1.000
_cell.length_c   1.000
_cell.angle_alpha   90.00
_cell.angle_beta   90.00
_cell.angle_gamma   90.00
#
_symmetry.space_group_name_H-M   'P 1'
#
loop_
_entity.id
_entity.type
_entity.pdbx_description
1 polymer ?
#
loop_
_entity_poly.entity_id
_entity_poly.type
_entity_poly.pdbx_seq_one_letter_code
_entity_poly.pdbx_strand_id
1 'polypeptide(L)' 'MSAPDPRPGLRIVRGTANEEELAALIAVVTDSYQQEAADAVAEEPHTSAWQRTRRPLRTPLRRDIPWGRFSG' A
#
# COMPACT_ATOMS: atom_id res chain seq x y z
N MET A 1 19.94 -26.53 9.72
CA MET A 1 19.97 -25.05 9.74
C MET A 1 18.55 -24.59 10.01
N SER A 2 18.28 -24.01 11.19
CA SER A 2 16.94 -23.49 11.50
C SER A 2 16.67 -22.25 10.64
N ALA A 3 15.45 -22.12 10.11
CA ALA A 3 15.04 -20.91 9.39
C ALA A 3 15.12 -19.69 10.35
N PRO A 4 15.48 -18.49 9.86
CA PRO A 4 15.50 -17.30 10.69
C PRO A 4 14.10 -17.00 11.22
N ASP A 5 14.01 -16.61 12.50
CA ASP A 5 12.77 -16.13 13.09
C ASP A 5 12.34 -14.85 12.34
N PRO A 6 11.12 -14.80 11.77
CA PRO A 6 10.66 -13.64 11.02
C PRO A 6 10.42 -12.40 11.90
N ARG A 7 10.48 -12.53 13.23
CA ARG A 7 10.27 -11.42 14.15
C ARG A 7 11.50 -10.50 14.21
N PRO A 8 11.30 -9.17 14.21
CA PRO A 8 12.41 -8.24 14.38
C PRO A 8 13.07 -8.47 15.75
N GLY A 9 14.40 -8.64 15.73
CA GLY A 9 15.22 -8.87 16.92
C GLY A 9 16.22 -7.74 17.14
N LEU A 10 16.41 -7.34 18.39
CA LEU A 10 17.38 -6.33 18.79
C LEU A 10 18.52 -6.98 19.58
N ARG A 11 19.76 -6.63 19.26
CA ARG A 11 20.96 -7.16 19.94
C ARG A 11 21.93 -6.05 20.28
N ILE A 12 22.30 -5.97 21.56
CA ILE A 12 23.38 -5.10 22.03
C ILE A 12 24.72 -5.78 21.73
N VAL A 13 25.55 -5.17 20.88
CA VAL A 13 26.83 -5.75 20.42
C VAL A 13 28.00 -5.34 21.31
N ARG A 14 27.86 -4.26 22.09
CA ARG A 14 28.90 -3.72 22.97
C ARG A 14 28.28 -3.05 24.19
N GLY A 15 28.96 -3.15 25.33
CA GLY A 15 28.49 -2.59 26.60
C GLY A 15 27.39 -3.42 27.24
N THR A 16 26.89 -2.94 28.37
CA THR A 16 25.73 -3.50 29.07
C THR A 16 24.68 -2.41 29.17
N ALA A 17 23.48 -2.66 28.64
CA ALA A 17 22.34 -1.76 28.84
C ALA A 17 21.68 -2.09 30.18
N ASN A 18 21.42 -1.06 30.98
CA ASN A 18 20.62 -1.24 32.19
C ASN A 18 19.12 -1.30 31.85
N GLU A 19 18.28 -1.61 32.85
CA GLU A 19 16.84 -1.76 32.64
C GLU A 19 16.15 -0.47 32.17
N GLU A 20 16.59 0.70 32.68
CA GLU A 20 16.03 2.00 32.31
C GLU A 20 16.36 2.36 30.86
N GLU A 21 17.60 2.13 30.43
CA GLU A 21 18.06 2.34 29.06
C GLU A 21 17.34 1.42 28.09
N LEU A 22 17.13 0.15 28.46
CA LEU A 22 16.35 -0.80 27.66
C LEU A 22 14.89 -0.34 27.53
N ALA A 23 14.28 0.13 28.62
CA ALA A 23 12.92 0.65 28.59
C ALA A 23 12.82 1.90 27.70
N ALA A 24 13.76 2.84 27.81
CA ALA A 24 13.82 4.03 26.98
C ALA A 24 13.99 3.69 25.49
N LEU A 25 14.88 2.75 25.17
CA LEU A 25 15.09 2.27 23.81
C LEU A 25 13.82 1.64 23.22
N ILE A 26 13.18 0.74 23.96
CA ILE A 26 11.94 0.08 23.50
C ILE A 26 10.83 1.10 23.30
N ALA A 27 10.68 2.07 24.21
CA ALA A 27 9.67 3.11 24.09
C ALA A 27 9.85 3.93 22.80
N VAL A 28 11.06 4.41 22.52
CA VAL A 28 11.35 5.20 21.32
C VAL A 28 11.14 4.39 20.03
N VAL A 29 11.62 3.14 19.98
CA VAL A 29 11.42 2.30 18.80
C VAL A 29 9.93 2.03 18.58
N THR A 30 9.19 1.73 19.65
CA THR A 30 7.75 1.48 19.58
C THR A 30 7.00 2.70 19.10
N ASP A 31 7.32 3.89 19.61
CA ASP A 31 6.72 5.16 19.19
C ASP A 31 6.97 5.44 17.70
N SER A 32 8.21 5.25 17.23
CA SER A 32 8.52 5.40 15.80
C SER A 32 7.74 4.42 14.91
N TYR A 33 7.62 3.15 15.34
CA TYR A 33 6.84 2.15 14.62
C TYR A 33 5.35 2.47 14.61
N GLN A 34 4.82 3.02 15.70
CA GLN A 34 3.42 3.44 15.77
C GLN A 34 3.15 4.63 14.87
N GLN A 35 4.06 5.60 14.83
CA GLN A 35 3.96 6.75 13.92
C GLN A 35 4.01 6.30 12.46
N GLU A 36 4.98 5.44 12.10
CA GLU A 36 5.06 4.86 10.75
C GLU A 36 3.81 4.07 10.39
N ALA A 37 3.28 3.25 11.30
CA ALA A 37 2.06 2.48 11.06
C ALA A 37 0.81 3.38 10.93
N ALA A 38 0.75 4.48 11.68
CA ALA A 38 -0.32 5.45 11.59
C ALA A 38 -0.29 6.22 10.26
N ASP A 39 0.91 6.51 9.74
CA ASP A 39 1.10 7.19 8.46
C ASP A 39 0.99 6.22 7.26
N ALA A 40 1.29 4.94 7.47
CA ALA A 40 1.16 3.86 6.49
C ALA A 40 -0.29 3.38 6.34
N VAL A 41 -1.23 4.30 6.09
CA VAL A 41 -2.57 3.93 5.63
C VAL A 41 -2.51 3.76 4.13
N ALA A 42 -2.25 2.53 3.67
CA ALA A 42 -2.57 2.19 2.29
C ALA A 42 -4.07 2.42 2.08
N GLU A 43 -4.45 3.29 1.14
CA GLU A 43 -5.86 3.43 0.78
C GLU A 43 -6.38 2.05 0.36
N GLU A 44 -7.44 1.58 1.03
CA GLU A 44 -8.16 0.41 0.55
C GLU A 44 -8.60 0.68 -0.89
N PRO A 45 -8.36 -0.24 -1.84
CA PRO A 45 -8.75 -0.05 -3.22
C PRO A 45 -10.28 0.05 -3.29
N HIS A 46 -10.79 1.28 -3.28
CA HIS A 46 -12.21 1.58 -3.35
C HIS A 46 -12.62 1.68 -4.81
N THR A 47 -13.49 0.76 -5.26
CA THR A 47 -14.11 0.91 -6.57
C THR A 47 -15.33 1.82 -6.43
N SER A 48 -15.30 2.98 -7.07
CA SER A 48 -16.45 3.89 -7.09
C SER A 48 -17.65 3.25 -7.80
N ALA A 49 -18.87 3.72 -7.47
CA ALA A 49 -20.07 3.30 -8.19
C ALA A 49 -19.96 3.54 -9.71
N TRP A 50 -19.31 4.65 -10.11
CA TRP A 50 -19.01 4.94 -11.51
C TRP A 50 -18.04 3.94 -12.15
N GLN A 51 -16.93 3.58 -11.48
CA GLN A 51 -16.02 2.55 -11.99
C GLN A 51 -16.69 1.20 -12.13
N ARG A 52 -17.58 0.81 -11.20
CA ARG A 52 -18.37 -0.44 -11.29
C ARG A 52 -19.39 -0.41 -12.43
N THR A 53 -19.96 0.74 -12.73
CA THR A 53 -21.05 0.89 -13.71
C THR A 53 -20.58 1.38 -15.08
N ARG A 54 -19.30 1.75 -15.22
CA ARG A 54 -18.71 2.15 -16.49
C ARG A 54 -18.79 0.97 -17.45
N ARG A 55 -19.76 1.04 -18.35
CA ARG A 55 -19.82 0.13 -19.48
C ARG A 55 -18.57 0.38 -20.34
N PRO A 56 -17.94 -0.67 -20.89
CA PRO A 56 -16.87 -0.48 -21.87
C PRO A 56 -17.39 0.48 -22.95
N LEU A 57 -16.60 1.52 -23.25
CA LEU A 57 -16.93 2.45 -24.33
C LEU A 57 -17.21 1.60 -25.55
N ARG A 58 -18.42 1.74 -26.11
CA ARG A 58 -18.85 0.99 -27.28
C ARG A 58 -17.79 1.11 -28.36
N THR A 59 -17.61 0.04 -29.14
CA THR A 59 -16.75 0.02 -30.32
C THR A 59 -16.93 1.32 -31.10
N PRO A 60 -15.83 2.01 -31.46
CA PRO A 60 -15.93 3.25 -32.23
C PRO A 60 -16.77 3.03 -33.48
N LEU A 61 -17.55 4.04 -33.84
CA LEU A 61 -18.43 3.99 -35.01
C LEU A 61 -17.61 3.66 -36.26
N ARG A 62 -18.01 2.61 -36.99
CA ARG A 62 -17.38 2.19 -38.24
C ARG A 62 -17.53 3.30 -39.28
N ARG A 63 -16.43 4.04 -39.50
CA ARG A 63 -16.35 5.14 -40.49
C ARG A 63 -16.24 4.63 -41.93
N ASP A 64 -16.01 3.34 -42.10
CA ASP A 64 -15.95 2.65 -43.38
C ASP A 64 -17.34 2.27 -43.93
N ILE A 65 -18.41 2.54 -43.18
CA ILE A 65 -19.79 2.34 -43.61
C ILE A 65 -20.42 3.70 -43.94
N PRO A 66 -20.87 3.95 -45.18
CA PRO A 66 -21.54 5.20 -45.54
C PRO A 66 -22.89 5.32 -44.81
N TRP A 67 -23.22 6.53 -44.33
CA TRP A 67 -24.48 6.77 -43.61
C TRP A 67 -25.62 6.99 -44.61
N GLY A 68 -26.20 5.89 -45.09
CA GLY A 68 -27.24 5.94 -46.10
C GLY A 68 -26.79 6.70 -47.35
N ARG A 69 -27.48 7.79 -47.67
CA ARG A 69 -27.23 8.60 -48.90
C ARG A 69 -26.19 9.70 -48.70
N PHE A 70 -25.66 9.85 -47.49
CA PHE A 70 -24.76 10.93 -47.15
C PHE A 70 -23.32 10.41 -47.15
N SER A 71 -22.57 10.82 -48.18
CA SER A 71 -21.13 10.58 -48.32
C SER A 71 -20.45 11.93 -48.62
N GLY A 72 -20.39 12.78 -47.59
CA GLY A 72 -19.85 14.14 -47.71
C GLY A 72 -20.92 15.18 -48.04
#